data_AF-A0A520Z3T8-F1
#
_entry.id   AF-A0A520Z3T8-F1
#
_cell.length_a   1.000
_cell.length_b   1.000
_cell.length_c   1.000
_cell.angle_alpha   90.00
_cell.angle_beta   90.00
_cell.angle_gamma   90.00
#
_symmetry.space_group_name_H-M   'P 1'
#
loop_
_entity.id
_entity.type
_entity.pdbx_description
1 polymer ?
#
loop_
_entity_poly.entity_id
_entity_poly.type
_entity_poly.pdbx_seq_one_letter_code
_entity_poly.pdbx_strand_id
1 'polypeptide(L)'
;MPRIIASFLLVPLFGFSQFEDISAIAGDLVLLSNQYVSPAAEAAVYQSSGGWYTSAKKKGLWELEVSLQGNLLFIPQKSSDFLIDESQLNNIRIQGSETTALTPTALGGDQSVVLEGSIEGDVFEFDSPEGLDQSYLRHAQIQASLGIWAGTSVIGRFSPKIKIKNTYYQLLGFGLQHNFSQWIRGL
;
A
#
# COMPACT_ATOMS: atom_id res chain seq x y z
N MET A 1 -65.20 -29.61 14.17
CA MET A 1 -63.96 -29.95 13.45
C MET A 1 -63.10 -28.70 13.36
N PRO A 2 -61.92 -28.63 13.97
CA PRO A 2 -61.11 -27.42 13.96
C PRO A 2 -60.37 -27.31 12.62
N ARG A 3 -60.45 -26.14 11.98
CA ARG A 3 -59.71 -25.79 10.75
C ARG A 3 -58.33 -25.30 11.15
N ILE A 4 -57.29 -26.06 10.81
CA ILE A 4 -55.89 -25.64 10.97
C ILE A 4 -55.56 -24.75 9.77
N ILE A 5 -55.37 -23.46 10.02
CA ILE A 5 -54.87 -22.50 9.01
C ILE A 5 -53.34 -22.56 9.08
N ALA A 6 -52.73 -23.19 8.08
CA ALA A 6 -51.27 -23.16 7.91
C ALA A 6 -50.87 -21.81 7.30
N SER A 7 -50.27 -20.94 8.09
CA SER A 7 -49.68 -19.69 7.62
C SER A 7 -48.28 -19.97 7.08
N PHE A 8 -48.10 -19.97 5.76
CA PHE A 8 -46.78 -19.99 5.15
C PHE A 8 -46.13 -18.61 5.35
N LEU A 9 -45.04 -18.58 6.11
CA LEU A 9 -44.23 -17.39 6.32
C LEU A 9 -43.39 -17.18 5.05
N LEU A 10 -43.90 -16.36 4.14
CA LEU A 10 -43.19 -15.96 2.92
C LEU A 10 -42.11 -14.95 3.33
N VAL A 11 -40.87 -15.43 3.48
CA VAL A 11 -39.71 -14.53 3.61
C VAL A 11 -39.58 -13.77 2.27
N PRO A 12 -39.50 -12.42 2.26
CA PRO A 12 -39.35 -11.69 1.02
C PRO A 12 -37.98 -12.00 0.40
N LEU A 13 -38.00 -12.59 -0.80
CA LEU A 13 -36.82 -12.89 -1.63
C LEU A 13 -36.05 -11.63 -2.08
N PHE A 14 -36.61 -10.44 -1.87
CA PHE A 14 -36.05 -9.18 -2.35
C PHE A 14 -34.76 -8.75 -1.62
N GLY A 15 -34.56 -9.11 -0.36
CA GLY A 15 -33.36 -8.70 0.40
C GLY A 15 -32.08 -9.48 0.08
N PHE A 16 -32.17 -10.63 -0.60
CA PHE A 16 -31.02 -11.48 -0.88
C PHE A 16 -30.22 -11.02 -2.11
N SER A 17 -30.88 -10.51 -3.16
CA SER A 17 -30.21 -10.05 -4.39
C SER A 17 -29.32 -8.83 -4.15
N GLN A 18 -29.83 -7.82 -3.41
CA GLN A 18 -29.06 -6.63 -3.06
C GLN A 18 -27.79 -6.98 -2.25
N PHE A 19 -27.90 -7.96 -1.35
CA PHE A 19 -26.77 -8.40 -0.54
C PHE A 19 -25.70 -9.11 -1.39
N GLU A 20 -26.11 -9.92 -2.37
CA GLU A 20 -25.19 -10.55 -3.32
C GLU A 20 -24.45 -9.52 -4.17
N ASP A 21 -25.15 -8.53 -4.73
CA ASP A 21 -24.54 -7.43 -5.52
C ASP A 21 -23.53 -6.63 -4.69
N ILE A 22 -23.91 -6.23 -3.47
CA ILE A 22 -23.00 -5.49 -2.56
C ILE A 22 -21.77 -6.32 -2.22
N SER A 23 -21.94 -7.62 -1.97
CA SER A 23 -20.81 -8.52 -1.68
C SER A 23 -19.89 -8.67 -2.89
N ALA A 24 -20.44 -8.75 -4.10
CA ALA A 24 -19.68 -8.81 -5.34
C ALA A 24 -18.88 -7.53 -5.58
N ILE A 25 -19.53 -6.36 -5.45
CA ILE A 25 -18.87 -5.04 -5.54
C ILE A 25 -17.75 -4.92 -4.50
N ALA A 26 -17.99 -5.31 -3.25
CA ALA A 26 -16.97 -5.26 -2.22
C ALA A 26 -15.77 -6.15 -2.56
N GLY A 27 -16.00 -7.36 -3.10
CA GLY A 27 -14.94 -8.25 -3.57
C GLY A 27 -14.10 -7.64 -4.69
N ASP A 28 -14.78 -7.06 -5.69
CA ASP A 28 -14.14 -6.41 -6.84
C ASP A 28 -13.34 -5.18 -6.40
N LEU A 29 -13.88 -4.34 -5.52
CA LEU A 29 -13.17 -3.17 -4.97
C LEU A 29 -11.95 -3.59 -4.14
N VAL A 30 -12.02 -4.69 -3.39
CA VAL A 30 -10.86 -5.23 -2.66
C VAL A 30 -9.78 -5.69 -3.64
N LEU A 31 -10.15 -6.37 -4.73
CA LEU A 31 -9.21 -6.80 -5.77
C LEU A 31 -8.52 -5.58 -6.42
N LEU A 32 -9.30 -4.61 -6.91
CA LEU A 32 -8.80 -3.40 -7.55
C LEU A 32 -7.93 -2.57 -6.59
N SER A 33 -8.38 -2.39 -5.34
CA SER A 33 -7.61 -1.67 -4.32
C SER A 33 -6.28 -2.38 -4.02
N ASN A 34 -6.28 -3.71 -3.98
CA ASN A 34 -5.06 -4.47 -3.75
C ASN A 34 -4.06 -4.28 -4.90
N GLN A 35 -4.52 -4.35 -6.15
CA GLN A 35 -3.67 -4.09 -7.33
C GLN A 35 -3.14 -2.65 -7.35
N TYR A 36 -3.99 -1.68 -7.00
CA TYR A 36 -3.62 -0.27 -6.94
C TYR A 36 -2.58 0.04 -5.85
N VAL A 37 -2.74 -0.49 -4.64
CA VAL A 37 -1.89 -0.16 -3.47
C VAL A 37 -0.63 -1.01 -3.38
N SER A 38 -0.65 -2.26 -3.84
CA SER A 38 0.46 -3.21 -3.65
C SER A 38 1.83 -2.68 -4.08
N PRO A 39 1.99 -2.07 -5.28
CA PRO A 39 3.30 -1.55 -5.70
C PRO A 39 3.82 -0.44 -4.80
N ALA A 40 2.94 0.46 -4.33
CA ALA A 40 3.31 1.50 -3.38
C ALA A 40 3.68 0.93 -2.00
N ALA A 41 2.97 -0.11 -1.55
CA ALA A 41 3.29 -0.80 -0.31
C ALA A 41 4.67 -1.48 -0.38
N GLU A 42 4.96 -2.17 -1.48
CA GLU A 42 6.27 -2.80 -1.71
C GLU A 42 7.39 -1.73 -1.75
N ALA A 43 7.18 -0.63 -2.46
CA ALA A 43 8.09 0.51 -2.49
C ALA A 43 8.35 1.10 -1.09
N ALA A 44 7.30 1.25 -0.28
CA ALA A 44 7.41 1.73 1.09
C ALA A 44 8.22 0.77 1.98
N VAL A 45 8.07 -0.54 1.80
CA VAL A 45 8.89 -1.56 2.48
C VAL A 45 10.36 -1.44 2.09
N TYR A 46 10.68 -1.37 0.80
CA TYR A 46 12.07 -1.19 0.35
C TYR A 46 12.69 0.07 0.95
N GLN A 47 11.98 1.20 0.89
CA GLN A 47 12.44 2.46 1.46
C GLN A 47 12.63 2.39 2.96
N SER A 48 11.76 1.69 3.69
CA SER A 48 11.89 1.52 5.13
C SER A 48 13.03 0.58 5.51
N SER A 49 13.34 -0.45 4.72
CA SER A 49 14.43 -1.40 5.03
C SER A 49 15.83 -0.85 4.76
N GLY A 50 15.96 0.18 3.93
CA GLY A 50 17.25 0.77 3.57
C GLY A 50 17.84 1.69 4.66
N GLY A 51 19.17 1.82 4.67
CA GLY A 51 19.87 2.90 5.38
C GLY A 51 19.97 2.76 6.91
N TRP A 52 19.67 1.59 7.49
CA TRP A 52 19.76 1.37 8.94
C TRP A 52 21.18 1.32 9.51
N TYR A 53 22.21 1.26 8.65
CA TYR A 53 23.61 1.29 9.07
C TYR A 53 24.33 2.46 8.41
N THR A 54 25.28 3.03 9.14
CA THR A 54 26.11 4.16 8.71
C THR A 54 27.60 3.83 8.74
N SER A 55 28.01 2.97 9.66
CA SER A 55 29.40 2.59 9.87
C SER A 55 29.53 1.10 10.17
N ALA A 56 30.56 0.48 9.60
CA ALA A 56 30.97 -0.89 9.92
C ALA A 56 31.76 -0.99 11.24
N LYS A 57 32.22 0.15 11.78
CA LYS A 57 32.95 0.18 13.05
C LYS A 57 32.00 0.08 14.23
N LYS A 58 32.45 -0.62 15.27
CA LYS A 58 31.76 -0.66 16.56
C LYS A 58 31.76 0.74 17.18
N LYS A 59 30.60 1.13 17.71
CA LYS A 59 30.46 2.31 18.57
C LYS A 59 30.93 2.00 19.99
N GLY A 60 31.68 2.94 20.57
CA GLY A 60 32.03 2.95 21.99
C GLY A 60 30.79 3.18 22.87
N LEU A 61 30.95 2.92 24.16
CA LEU A 61 29.92 3.25 25.16
C LEU A 61 29.69 4.77 25.17
N TRP A 62 28.43 5.19 25.05
CA TRP A 62 27.98 6.59 24.93
C TRP A 62 28.43 7.35 23.67
N GLU A 63 28.99 6.65 22.68
CA GLU A 63 29.35 7.27 21.42
C GLU A 63 28.08 7.60 20.63
N LEU A 64 27.80 8.90 20.46
CA LEU A 64 26.70 9.42 19.67
C LEU A 64 27.18 9.65 18.22
N GLU A 65 26.41 9.18 17.27
CA GLU A 65 26.54 9.54 15.86
C GLU A 65 25.22 10.05 15.33
N VAL A 66 25.28 11.17 14.60
CA VAL A 66 24.14 11.73 13.88
C VAL A 66 24.49 11.73 12.40
N SER A 67 23.55 11.30 11.58
CA SER A 67 23.71 11.15 10.14
C SER A 67 22.52 11.76 9.41
N LEU A 68 22.80 12.38 8.27
CA LEU A 68 21.80 12.82 7.31
C LEU A 68 21.88 11.87 6.11
N GLN A 69 20.76 11.27 5.75
CA GLN A 69 20.68 10.31 4.66
C GLN A 69 19.68 10.79 3.61
N GLY A 70 20.08 10.77 2.35
CA GLY A 70 19.20 10.97 1.21
C GLY A 70 18.97 9.65 0.49
N ASN A 71 17.72 9.33 0.21
CA ASN A 71 17.34 8.13 -0.53
C ASN A 71 16.62 8.53 -1.82
N LEU A 72 16.85 7.74 -2.87
CA LEU A 72 16.20 7.87 -4.17
C LEU A 72 15.63 6.50 -4.54
N LEU A 73 14.31 6.40 -4.64
CA LEU A 73 13.62 5.25 -5.21
C LEU A 73 13.32 5.52 -6.67
N PHE A 74 13.75 4.63 -7.56
CA PHE A 74 13.27 4.63 -8.94
C PHE A 74 12.00 3.80 -9.04
N ILE A 75 10.97 4.33 -9.70
CA ILE A 75 9.70 3.62 -9.93
C ILE A 75 9.82 2.89 -11.28
N PRO A 76 9.83 1.55 -11.30
CA PRO A 76 9.86 0.80 -12.55
C PRO A 76 8.53 0.96 -13.31
N GLN A 77 8.59 1.03 -14.64
CA GLN A 77 7.40 1.08 -15.51
C GLN A 77 6.41 -0.06 -15.24
N LYS A 78 6.90 -1.28 -14.99
CA LYS A 78 6.07 -2.44 -14.64
C LYS A 78 5.25 -2.30 -13.34
N SER A 79 5.61 -1.34 -12.50
CA SER A 79 4.95 -1.05 -11.22
C SER A 79 4.13 0.25 -11.30
N SER A 80 4.08 0.88 -12.49
CA SER A 80 3.31 2.10 -12.74
C SER A 80 1.85 1.77 -12.96
N ASP A 81 1.56 0.76 -13.76
CA ASP A 81 0.20 0.47 -14.22
C ASP A 81 -0.19 -0.99 -13.94
N PHE A 82 -1.49 -1.23 -13.81
CA PHE A 82 -2.06 -2.57 -13.75
C PHE A 82 -3.23 -2.70 -14.74
N LEU A 83 -3.51 -3.93 -15.15
CA LEU A 83 -4.59 -4.24 -16.07
C LEU A 83 -5.86 -4.59 -15.28
N ILE A 84 -6.93 -3.84 -15.50
CA ILE A 84 -8.28 -4.25 -15.14
C ILE A 84 -8.78 -5.22 -16.21
N ASP A 85 -9.25 -6.38 -15.78
CA ASP A 85 -9.84 -7.41 -16.64
C ASP A 85 -11.21 -7.79 -16.05
N GLU A 86 -12.28 -7.52 -16.79
CA GLU A 86 -13.65 -7.80 -16.34
C GLU A 86 -13.89 -9.28 -16.05
N SER A 87 -13.10 -10.20 -16.63
CA SER A 87 -13.22 -11.62 -16.33
C SER A 87 -12.85 -11.99 -14.89
N GLN A 88 -12.15 -11.08 -14.19
CA GLN A 88 -11.79 -11.22 -12.77
C GLN A 88 -12.78 -10.51 -11.83
N LEU A 89 -13.75 -9.79 -12.39
CA LEU A 89 -14.74 -9.00 -11.66
C LEU A 89 -16.10 -9.68 -11.72
N ASN A 90 -16.90 -9.48 -10.67
CA ASN A 90 -18.20 -10.13 -10.52
C ASN A 90 -19.35 -9.16 -10.83
N ASN A 91 -19.17 -7.88 -10.54
CA ASN A 91 -20.18 -6.84 -10.68
C ASN A 91 -19.65 -5.60 -11.42
N ILE A 92 -18.45 -5.15 -11.08
CA ILE A 92 -17.85 -3.93 -11.65
C ILE A 92 -17.40 -4.18 -13.11
N ARG A 93 -17.66 -3.22 -13.99
CA ARG A 93 -17.31 -3.23 -15.41
C ARG A 93 -16.62 -1.94 -15.83
N ILE A 94 -15.96 -2.00 -16.97
CA ILE A 94 -15.37 -0.83 -17.63
C ILE A 94 -16.48 -0.17 -18.44
N GLN A 95 -16.63 1.15 -18.31
CA GLN A 95 -17.61 1.89 -19.08
C GLN A 95 -17.33 1.74 -20.59
N GLY A 96 -18.36 1.35 -21.36
CA GLY A 96 -18.29 1.23 -22.82
C GLY A 96 -18.27 -0.23 -23.31
N SER A 97 -17.50 -0.49 -24.37
CA SER A 97 -17.43 -1.82 -25.02
C SER A 97 -16.13 -2.59 -24.73
N GLU A 98 -15.20 -1.97 -24.01
CA GLU A 98 -13.92 -2.59 -23.67
C GLU A 98 -14.11 -3.57 -22.52
N THR A 99 -13.36 -4.68 -22.54
CA THR A 99 -13.39 -5.70 -21.46
C THR A 99 -12.11 -5.69 -20.62
N THR A 100 -11.12 -4.89 -21.05
CA THR A 100 -9.85 -4.71 -20.35
C THR A 100 -9.38 -3.28 -20.48
N ALA A 101 -8.79 -2.72 -19.42
CA ALA A 101 -8.25 -1.36 -19.42
C ALA A 101 -6.98 -1.26 -18.56
N LEU A 102 -5.99 -0.49 -19.02
CA LEU A 102 -4.82 -0.15 -18.22
C LEU A 102 -5.15 1.06 -17.34
N THR A 103 -4.87 0.93 -16.05
CA THR A 103 -5.07 1.99 -15.05
C THR A 103 -3.79 2.15 -14.22
N PRO A 104 -3.47 3.34 -13.71
CA PRO A 104 -2.29 3.52 -12.88
C PRO A 104 -2.49 2.86 -11.51
N THR A 105 -1.38 2.45 -10.94
CA THR A 105 -1.23 2.13 -9.52
C THR A 105 -1.06 3.42 -8.72
N ALA A 106 -0.98 3.33 -7.39
CA ALA A 106 -0.67 4.48 -6.56
C ALA A 106 0.68 5.15 -6.89
N LEU A 107 1.62 4.44 -7.54
CA LEU A 107 2.90 5.01 -8.00
C LEU A 107 2.88 5.47 -9.46
N GLY A 108 1.81 5.18 -10.20
CA GLY A 108 1.69 5.41 -11.64
C GLY A 108 1.30 6.82 -12.03
N GLY A 109 0.87 6.98 -13.28
CA GLY A 109 0.43 8.25 -13.87
C GLY A 109 -0.87 8.80 -13.28
N ASP A 110 -1.39 9.85 -13.91
CA ASP A 110 -2.62 10.55 -13.51
C ASP A 110 -3.84 10.22 -14.40
N GLN A 111 -3.72 9.24 -15.30
CA GLN A 111 -4.87 8.80 -16.09
C GLN A 111 -5.87 8.00 -15.25
N SER A 112 -7.17 8.17 -15.52
CA SER A 112 -8.24 7.40 -14.88
C SER A 112 -9.06 6.62 -15.91
N VAL A 113 -9.70 5.55 -15.45
CA VAL A 113 -10.65 4.75 -16.22
C VAL A 113 -12.00 4.84 -15.53
N VAL A 114 -13.06 5.11 -16.29
CA VAL A 114 -14.43 5.13 -15.76
C VAL A 114 -14.92 3.69 -15.62
N LEU A 115 -15.39 3.36 -14.41
CA LEU A 115 -15.92 2.05 -14.05
C LEU A 115 -17.39 2.19 -13.66
N GLU A 116 -18.15 1.13 -13.92
CA GLU A 116 -19.57 1.06 -13.62
C GLU A 116 -19.86 -0.15 -12.73
N GLY A 117 -20.72 0.01 -11.73
CA GLY A 117 -21.26 -1.08 -10.93
C GLY A 117 -22.78 -1.06 -10.97
N SER A 118 -23.42 -2.18 -10.61
CA SER A 118 -24.88 -2.26 -10.54
C SER A 118 -25.37 -2.88 -9.24
N ILE A 119 -26.38 -2.26 -8.63
CA ILE A 119 -27.06 -2.77 -7.44
C ILE A 119 -28.54 -2.83 -7.76
N GLU A 120 -29.14 -4.02 -7.72
CA GLU A 120 -30.57 -4.20 -8.05
C GLU A 120 -30.98 -3.65 -9.42
N GLY A 121 -30.04 -3.57 -10.37
CA GLY A 121 -30.26 -3.02 -11.72
C GLY A 121 -30.06 -1.50 -11.82
N ASP A 122 -29.85 -0.79 -10.71
CA ASP A 122 -29.43 0.61 -10.73
C ASP A 122 -27.92 0.68 -10.96
N VAL A 123 -27.51 1.34 -12.04
CA VAL A 123 -26.10 1.51 -12.42
C VAL A 123 -25.54 2.78 -11.80
N PHE A 124 -24.33 2.69 -11.27
CA PHE A 124 -23.56 3.84 -10.80
C PHE A 124 -22.17 3.84 -11.44
N GLU A 125 -21.61 5.03 -11.62
CA GLU A 125 -20.31 5.23 -12.26
C GLU A 125 -19.31 5.84 -11.27
N PHE A 126 -18.04 5.49 -11.40
CA PHE A 126 -16.95 6.06 -10.62
C PHE A 126 -15.62 5.97 -11.37
N ASP A 127 -14.72 6.91 -11.11
CA ASP A 127 -13.39 6.91 -11.71
C ASP A 127 -12.42 6.05 -10.90
N SER A 128 -11.54 5.33 -11.60
CA SER A 128 -10.39 4.70 -10.97
C SER A 128 -9.44 5.75 -10.37
N PRO A 129 -8.71 5.43 -9.29
CA PRO A 129 -7.83 6.40 -8.64
C PRO A 129 -6.61 6.76 -9.51
N GLU A 130 -6.20 8.03 -9.44
CA GLU A 130 -4.94 8.52 -10.01
C GLU A 130 -3.72 8.15 -9.14
N GLY A 131 -2.57 7.96 -9.78
CA GLY A 131 -1.30 7.73 -9.12
C GLY A 131 -0.50 9.00 -8.79
N LEU A 132 0.69 8.81 -8.22
CA LEU A 132 1.60 9.89 -7.83
C LEU A 132 2.20 10.68 -9.00
N ASP A 133 2.16 10.16 -10.22
CA ASP A 133 2.74 10.68 -11.45
C ASP A 133 4.20 11.15 -11.28
N GLN A 134 5.04 10.26 -10.77
CA GLN A 134 6.48 10.53 -10.61
C GLN A 134 7.31 9.32 -11.02
N SER A 135 8.42 9.58 -11.72
CA SER A 135 9.36 8.52 -12.11
C SER A 135 10.31 8.09 -10.97
N TYR A 136 10.37 8.89 -9.90
CA TYR A 136 11.21 8.62 -8.75
C TYR A 136 10.64 9.26 -7.48
N LEU A 137 10.90 8.65 -6.32
CA LEU A 137 10.58 9.21 -5.02
C LEU A 137 11.87 9.57 -4.28
N ARG A 138 11.96 10.83 -3.85
CA ARG A 138 13.09 11.33 -3.06
C ARG A 138 12.63 11.55 -1.64
N HIS A 139 13.41 11.07 -0.68
CA HIS A 139 13.21 11.47 0.71
C HIS A 139 14.55 11.60 1.43
N ALA A 140 14.56 12.45 2.45
CA ALA A 140 15.69 12.63 3.33
C ALA A 140 15.28 12.24 4.75
N GLN A 141 16.21 11.67 5.50
CA GLN A 141 16.00 11.29 6.90
C GLN A 141 17.22 11.65 7.74
N ILE A 142 16.96 12.04 8.98
CA ILE A 142 17.97 12.22 10.02
C ILE A 142 17.95 10.95 10.87
N GLN A 143 19.13 10.39 11.12
CA GLN A 143 19.30 9.22 11.98
C GLN A 143 20.34 9.51 13.05
N ALA A 144 19.99 9.22 14.30
CA ALA A 144 20.89 9.24 15.44
C ALA A 144 21.09 7.83 15.97
N SER A 145 22.33 7.51 16.35
CA SER A 145 22.68 6.24 16.95
C SER A 145 23.55 6.47 18.18
N LEU A 146 23.22 5.79 19.28
CA LEU A 146 23.97 5.86 20.53
C LEU A 146 24.52 4.49 20.89
N GLY A 147 25.83 4.40 21.02
CA GLY A 147 26.52 3.22 21.51
C GLY A 147 26.18 2.96 22.97
N ILE A 148 25.75 1.74 23.26
CA ILE A 148 25.45 1.29 24.62
C ILE A 148 26.51 0.28 25.05
N TRP A 149 26.17 -1.01 25.15
CA TRP A 149 27.06 -2.03 25.68
C TRP A 149 27.46 -3.08 24.63
N ALA A 150 28.69 -3.60 24.77
CA ALA A 150 29.25 -4.70 23.98
C ALA A 150 29.13 -4.54 22.45
N GLY A 151 29.22 -3.30 21.94
CA GLY A 151 29.10 -3.03 20.50
C GLY A 151 27.66 -3.07 19.98
N THR A 152 26.69 -3.03 20.90
CA THR A 152 25.29 -2.75 20.61
C THR A 152 25.05 -1.25 20.62
N SER A 153 24.17 -0.78 19.75
CA SER A 153 23.74 0.61 19.67
C SER A 153 22.22 0.67 19.53
N VAL A 154 21.62 1.68 20.13
CA VAL A 154 20.24 2.06 19.85
C VAL A 154 20.24 3.05 18.68
N ILE A 155 19.23 2.96 17.82
CA ILE A 155 19.09 3.80 16.63
C ILE A 155 17.71 4.42 16.65
N GLY A 156 17.63 5.72 16.40
CA GLY A 156 16.41 6.44 16.10
C GLY A 156 16.56 7.17 14.77
N ARG A 157 15.54 7.11 13.92
CA ARG A 157 15.50 7.85 12.66
C ARG A 157 14.17 8.56 12.47
N PHE A 158 14.25 9.71 11.84
CA PHE A 158 13.13 10.60 11.61
C PHE A 158 13.28 11.29 10.25
N SER A 159 12.22 11.30 9.45
CA SER A 159 12.14 12.09 8.24
C SER A 159 11.21 13.29 8.45
N PRO A 160 11.60 14.52 8.05
CA PRO A 160 10.70 15.66 8.06
C PRO A 160 9.51 15.40 7.13
N LYS A 161 8.36 16.02 7.43
CA LYS A 161 7.18 15.91 6.58
C LYS A 161 7.49 16.51 5.20
N ILE A 162 7.43 15.68 4.16
CA ILE A 162 7.54 16.10 2.77
C ILE A 162 6.17 16.00 2.11
N LYS A 163 5.81 17.01 1.31
CA LYS A 163 4.57 17.00 0.52
C LYS A 163 4.85 16.31 -0.82
N ILE A 164 4.07 15.29 -1.14
CA ILE A 164 4.10 14.56 -2.41
C ILE A 164 2.69 14.64 -3.01
N LYS A 165 2.53 15.37 -4.12
CA LYS A 165 1.21 15.79 -4.65
C LYS A 165 0.30 16.34 -3.52
N ASN A 166 -0.79 15.64 -3.22
CA ASN A 166 -1.81 16.03 -2.23
C ASN A 166 -1.64 15.32 -0.87
N THR A 167 -0.55 14.56 -0.68
CA THR A 167 -0.30 13.76 0.52
C THR A 167 1.00 14.18 1.21
N TYR A 168 1.10 13.89 2.51
CA TYR A 168 2.32 14.07 3.29
C TYR A 168 2.95 12.73 3.63
N TYR A 169 4.26 12.63 3.43
CA TYR A 169 5.06 11.47 3.80
C TYR A 169 5.99 11.82 4.96
N GLN A 170 6.08 10.92 5.94
CA GLN A 170 6.94 11.04 7.11
C GLN A 170 7.34 9.65 7.59
N LEU A 171 8.60 9.53 8.01
CA LEU A 171 9.14 8.29 8.60
C LEU A 171 9.53 8.54 10.05
N LEU A 172 9.21 7.57 10.90
CA LEU A 172 9.72 7.45 12.25
C LEU A 172 10.13 5.99 12.45
N GLY A 173 11.33 5.77 12.99
CA GLY A 173 11.84 4.43 13.23
C GLY A 173 12.75 4.38 14.43
N PHE A 174 12.75 3.22 15.08
CA PHE A 174 13.68 2.87 16.15
C PHE A 174 14.22 1.47 15.88
N GLY A 175 15.46 1.21 16.32
CA GLY A 175 16.12 -0.06 16.07
C GLY A 175 17.28 -0.33 17.01
N LEU A 176 17.77 -1.56 16.96
CA LEU A 176 18.98 -2.00 17.63
C LEU A 176 19.97 -2.49 16.57
N GLN A 177 21.23 -2.09 16.70
CA GLN A 177 22.32 -2.58 15.88
C GLN A 177 23.36 -3.24 16.78
N HIS A 178 23.77 -4.46 16.44
CA HIS A 178 24.89 -5.12 17.12
C HIS A 178 26.01 -5.38 16.13
N ASN A 179 27.23 -5.00 16.49
CA ASN A 179 28.40 -5.25 15.67
C ASN A 179 28.99 -6.64 15.98
N PHE A 180 28.94 -7.54 15.00
CA PHE A 180 29.49 -8.89 15.15
C PHE A 180 30.96 -9.04 14.72
N SER A 181 31.55 -8.04 14.03
CA SER A 181 32.94 -8.16 13.55
C SER A 181 33.94 -8.29 14.70
N GLN A 182 33.58 -7.81 15.90
CA GLN A 182 34.36 -8.01 17.12
C GLN A 182 34.58 -9.48 17.52
N TRP A 183 33.77 -10.42 17.01
CA TRP A 183 33.84 -11.85 17.36
C TRP A 183 34.62 -12.69 16.35
N ILE A 184 34.91 -12.15 15.16
CA ILE A 184 35.60 -12.85 14.08
C ILE A 184 37.05 -12.35 14.04
N ARG A 185 38.01 -13.20 14.43
CA ARG A 185 39.44 -12.86 14.40
C ARG A 185 39.99 -13.02 12.98
N GLY A 186 40.59 -11.96 12.42
CA GLY A 186 41.32 -12.02 11.15
C GLY A 186 40.78 -11.17 10.00
N LEU A 187 39.75 -10.34 10.24
CA LEU A 187 39.31 -9.24 9.38
C LEU A 187 39.50 -7.90 10.09
#